data_AF-A0A5K3EMI1-F1
#
_entry.id   AF-A0A5K3EMI1-F1
#
_cell.length_a   1.000
_cell.length_b   1.000
_cell.length_c   1.000
_cell.angle_alpha   90.00
_cell.angle_beta   90.00
_cell.angle_gamma   90.00
#
_symmetry.space_group_name_H-M   'P 1'
#
loop_
_entity.id
_entity.type
_entity.pdbx_description
1 polymer ?
#
loop_
_entity_poly.entity_id
_entity_poly.type
_entity_poly.pdbx_seq_one_letter_code
_entity_poly.pdbx_strand_id
1 'polypeptide(L)'
;MEHENLVSCVVFDAMGTGDTFDKAILYALIKSSTTDPNDQLLIALKFGRIDVVQEEILSKGVNYLKSKMRPNKLKDIMTTALLEDRTEFVQFLIDLELVKMQTYLDMSTLNWLYNNVEDASILKTTLNYYGVVMKQSSPSLVGTALMATTANVLSMDTETAGEANKVLEMLFQRRSVRAKRDWTNLPTISELLLKMLGSFSSPYYEDIMPLNHNLLFPEPFQELFIWAVLYNRNDLAMLFWQYADDAISLGLIGCNLYHKIARALPSYDTNGQLMLATQKLCLEQVSKAMIELCYSKSNEKALYLLERPLITWGDHRCMPLAVHAECREFIASVACQHAIDFEWRAGIHANPVALILGYMCPLLLCTTKLIRFEEPSKLLEVATGDDIFQQLGKRLKPTLDTTKDEEEPSIPNSKKLEMFYRAPRTKFCAHTAFYAVFLVFFSYTLLFGLKADRVTVLEAILMVYLFSFGVETVRSFVKSAWERGSVGFHLAKWLRGNKWHPYDVALIFGCATAIALRLGLEETFIYAKSVYSIVLVFFFLRLFQMYAVNRKLGPKSVMIFHMLVELAVFLLILLIFLVPYGISTQAVLFPY
;
A
#
# COMPACT_ATOMS: atom_id res chain seq x y z
N MET A 1 -8.09 60.95 -20.80
CA MET A 1 -7.62 59.66 -21.35
C MET A 1 -6.10 59.75 -21.63
N GLU A 2 -5.29 60.29 -20.72
CA GLU A 2 -3.84 60.47 -20.98
C GLU A 2 -3.01 59.24 -20.55
N HIS A 3 -3.61 58.31 -19.82
CA HIS A 3 -2.98 57.04 -19.42
C HIS A 3 -3.86 55.86 -19.87
N GLU A 4 -3.68 55.42 -21.11
CA GLU A 4 -4.40 54.26 -21.70
C GLU A 4 -4.20 52.96 -20.90
N ASN A 5 -3.12 52.86 -20.11
CA ASN A 5 -2.79 51.70 -19.28
C ASN A 5 -3.66 51.59 -18.01
N LEU A 6 -4.31 52.67 -17.58
CA LEU A 6 -5.14 52.72 -16.37
C LEU A 6 -6.64 52.64 -16.68
N VAL A 7 -7.02 52.67 -17.96
CA VAL A 7 -8.41 52.60 -18.39
C VAL A 7 -8.66 51.24 -19.04
N SER A 8 -9.63 50.50 -18.49
CA SER A 8 -10.21 49.29 -19.09
C SER A 8 -11.69 49.56 -19.34
N CYS A 9 -12.19 49.14 -20.51
CA CYS A 9 -13.59 49.28 -20.88
C CYS A 9 -14.14 47.88 -21.14
N VAL A 10 -15.20 47.51 -20.44
CA VAL A 10 -15.82 46.19 -20.52
C VAL A 10 -17.29 46.42 -20.80
N VAL A 11 -17.75 45.89 -21.93
CA VAL A 11 -19.15 45.95 -22.34
C VAL A 11 -19.79 44.64 -21.89
N PHE A 12 -20.69 44.72 -20.92
CA PHE A 12 -21.48 43.58 -20.48
C PHE A 12 -22.67 43.41 -21.41
N ASP A 13 -22.69 42.34 -22.22
CA ASP A 13 -23.91 41.89 -22.86
C ASP A 13 -24.86 41.29 -21.81
N ALA A 14 -26.17 41.38 -22.02
CA ALA A 14 -27.23 41.02 -21.06
C ALA A 14 -27.23 39.54 -20.59
N MET A 15 -26.31 38.70 -21.09
CA MET A 15 -26.03 37.32 -20.65
C MET A 15 -24.64 37.14 -20.00
N GLY A 16 -24.02 38.22 -19.52
CA GLY A 16 -22.70 38.18 -18.88
C GLY A 16 -22.70 37.34 -17.60
N THR A 17 -22.27 36.08 -17.69
CA THR A 17 -21.97 35.21 -16.56
C THR A 17 -20.96 35.89 -15.64
N GLY A 18 -21.10 35.79 -14.31
CA GLY A 18 -20.20 36.44 -13.33
C GLY A 18 -18.70 36.21 -13.60
N ASP A 19 -18.37 35.13 -14.30
CA ASP A 19 -17.04 34.79 -14.78
C ASP A 19 -16.38 35.86 -15.69
N THR A 20 -17.17 36.64 -16.45
CA THR A 20 -16.64 37.74 -17.29
C THR A 20 -16.23 38.96 -16.47
N PHE A 21 -16.83 39.15 -15.29
CA PHE A 21 -16.55 40.30 -14.42
C PHE A 21 -15.21 40.13 -13.69
N ASP A 22 -14.96 38.95 -13.14
CA ASP A 22 -13.70 38.65 -12.46
C ASP A 22 -12.52 38.66 -13.45
N LYS A 23 -12.71 38.13 -14.67
CA LYS A 23 -11.74 38.27 -15.77
C LYS A 23 -11.43 39.74 -16.05
N ALA A 24 -12.46 40.57 -16.20
CA ALA A 24 -12.32 41.99 -16.48
C ALA A 24 -11.51 42.74 -15.40
N ILE A 25 -11.77 42.44 -14.12
CA ILE A 25 -10.99 42.98 -13.00
C ILE A 25 -9.54 42.52 -13.09
N LEU A 26 -9.32 41.22 -13.38
CA LEU A 26 -7.97 40.68 -13.52
C LEU A 26 -7.21 41.34 -14.68
N TYR A 27 -7.84 41.52 -15.86
CA TYR A 27 -7.24 42.23 -16.99
C TYR A 27 -6.92 43.68 -16.64
N ALA A 28 -7.82 44.37 -15.93
CA ALA A 28 -7.57 45.72 -15.47
C ALA A 28 -6.39 45.78 -14.49
N LEU A 29 -6.28 44.79 -13.59
CA LEU A 29 -5.16 44.65 -12.65
C LEU A 29 -3.85 44.31 -13.36
N ILE A 30 -3.82 43.33 -14.26
CA ILE A 30 -2.61 42.95 -14.99
C ILE A 30 -2.11 44.12 -15.86
N LYS A 31 -3.05 44.84 -16.50
CA LYS A 31 -2.75 46.03 -17.32
C LYS A 31 -2.25 47.21 -16.47
N SER A 32 -2.77 47.39 -15.25
CA SER A 32 -2.43 48.52 -14.37
C SER A 32 -1.26 48.26 -13.44
N SER A 33 -1.05 47.02 -12.98
CA SER A 33 -0.33 46.77 -11.74
C SER A 33 1.15 46.44 -11.91
N THR A 34 1.71 46.18 -13.10
CA THR A 34 3.19 46.17 -13.32
C THR A 34 3.65 45.74 -14.72
N THR A 35 4.84 46.20 -15.12
CA THR A 35 5.59 45.77 -16.31
C THR A 35 6.37 44.45 -16.13
N ASP A 36 6.46 43.93 -14.89
CA ASP A 36 7.16 42.68 -14.55
C ASP A 36 6.21 41.47 -14.70
N PRO A 37 6.50 40.52 -15.61
CA PRO A 37 5.64 39.35 -15.83
C PRO A 37 5.51 38.42 -14.61
N ASN A 38 6.44 38.47 -13.65
CA ASN A 38 6.36 37.63 -12.45
C ASN A 38 5.19 38.03 -11.54
N ASP A 39 4.97 39.33 -11.40
CA ASP A 39 3.94 39.86 -10.50
C ASP A 39 2.55 39.67 -11.16
N GLN A 40 2.46 39.78 -12.48
CA GLN A 40 1.27 39.41 -13.27
C GLN A 40 0.88 37.94 -13.06
N LEU A 41 1.87 37.05 -13.10
CA LEU A 41 1.68 35.61 -12.90
C LEU A 41 1.25 35.29 -11.46
N LEU A 42 1.85 35.95 -10.47
CA LEU A 42 1.46 35.80 -9.06
C LEU A 42 0.03 36.27 -8.79
N ILE A 43 -0.37 37.41 -9.38
CA ILE A 43 -1.74 37.89 -9.27
C ILE A 43 -2.70 36.86 -9.87
N ALA A 44 -2.44 36.41 -11.10
CA ALA A 44 -3.30 35.43 -11.75
C ALA A 44 -3.40 34.10 -10.98
N LEU A 45 -2.31 33.67 -10.33
CA LEU A 45 -2.28 32.53 -9.41
C LEU A 45 -3.23 32.72 -8.22
N LYS A 46 -3.16 33.88 -7.55
CA LYS A 46 -4.02 34.19 -6.39
C LYS A 46 -5.50 34.15 -6.75
N PHE A 47 -5.84 34.66 -7.92
CA PHE A 47 -7.21 34.62 -8.45
C PHE A 47 -7.61 33.24 -8.99
N GLY A 48 -6.66 32.30 -9.18
CA GLY A 48 -6.93 30.96 -9.68
C GLY A 48 -7.39 30.94 -11.14
N ARG A 49 -7.01 31.94 -11.94
CA ARG A 49 -7.47 32.13 -13.33
C ARG A 49 -6.34 31.90 -14.31
N ILE A 50 -6.18 30.66 -14.74
CA ILE A 50 -5.14 30.24 -15.67
C ILE A 50 -5.49 30.62 -17.10
N ASP A 51 -6.78 30.71 -17.42
CA ASP A 51 -7.26 31.15 -18.72
C ASP A 51 -6.71 32.54 -19.10
N VAL A 52 -6.70 33.48 -18.17
CA VAL A 52 -6.12 34.82 -18.41
C VAL A 52 -4.59 34.76 -18.58
N VAL A 53 -3.91 33.87 -17.85
CA VAL A 53 -2.48 33.61 -18.05
C VAL A 53 -2.22 33.04 -19.45
N GLN A 54 -3.01 32.06 -19.88
CA GLN A 54 -2.85 31.44 -21.19
C GLN A 54 -3.09 32.47 -22.31
N GLU A 55 -4.10 33.32 -22.21
CA GLU A 55 -4.38 34.31 -23.27
C GLU A 55 -3.36 35.47 -23.30
N GLU A 56 -2.98 36.02 -22.15
CA GLU A 56 -2.17 37.24 -22.09
C GLU A 56 -0.66 36.99 -21.99
N ILE A 57 -0.26 35.89 -21.36
CA ILE A 57 1.14 35.58 -21.09
C ILE A 57 1.73 34.71 -22.22
N LEU A 58 0.98 33.75 -22.80
CA LEU A 58 1.47 32.97 -23.96
C LEU A 58 1.49 33.77 -25.26
N SER A 59 0.61 34.77 -25.43
CA SER A 59 0.61 35.64 -26.62
C SER A 59 1.91 36.45 -26.76
N LYS A 60 2.65 36.65 -25.67
CA LYS A 60 3.98 37.29 -25.64
C LYS A 60 5.13 36.31 -25.92
N GLY A 61 4.85 35.00 -26.02
CA GLY A 61 5.80 33.93 -26.36
C GLY A 61 6.52 33.31 -25.16
N VAL A 62 6.63 31.97 -25.13
CA VAL A 62 7.23 31.21 -24.00
C VAL A 62 8.71 31.53 -23.77
N ASN A 63 9.47 31.78 -24.85
CA ASN A 63 10.89 32.13 -24.76
C ASN A 63 11.12 33.52 -24.15
N TYR A 64 10.18 34.45 -24.34
CA TYR A 64 10.22 35.77 -23.71
C TYR A 64 10.11 35.64 -22.19
N LEU A 65 9.22 34.77 -21.72
CA LEU A 65 9.01 34.50 -20.29
C LEU A 65 10.23 33.85 -19.66
N LYS A 66 10.80 32.81 -20.30
CA LYS A 66 12.02 32.14 -19.82
C LYS A 66 13.21 33.11 -19.69
N SER A 67 13.32 34.10 -20.60
CA SER A 67 14.43 35.08 -20.59
C SER A 67 14.25 36.23 -19.58
N LYS A 68 13.01 36.64 -19.31
CA LYS A 68 12.69 37.80 -18.48
C LYS A 68 12.39 37.42 -17.02
N MET A 69 12.01 36.18 -16.76
CA MET A 69 11.70 35.70 -15.41
C MET A 69 12.96 35.36 -14.62
N ARG A 70 13.00 35.78 -13.36
CA ARG A 70 14.07 35.39 -12.43
C ARG A 70 13.74 34.00 -11.86
N PRO A 71 14.66 33.03 -11.88
CA PRO A 71 14.39 31.67 -11.44
C PRO A 71 13.96 31.60 -9.97
N ASN A 72 14.49 32.47 -9.10
CA ASN A 72 14.12 32.49 -7.68
C ASN A 72 12.67 32.92 -7.45
N LYS A 73 12.21 33.98 -8.14
CA LYS A 73 10.79 34.40 -8.08
C LYS A 73 9.87 33.31 -8.60
N LEU A 74 10.31 32.54 -9.60
CA LEU A 74 9.54 31.45 -10.15
C LEU A 74 9.43 30.26 -9.18
N LYS A 75 10.50 29.96 -8.41
CA LYS A 75 10.42 29.02 -7.28
C LYS A 75 9.40 29.49 -6.23
N ASP A 76 9.35 30.79 -5.94
CA ASP A 76 8.37 31.38 -5.02
C ASP A 76 6.93 31.29 -5.57
N ILE A 77 6.74 31.49 -6.87
CA ILE A 77 5.45 31.30 -7.53
C ILE A 77 5.02 29.83 -7.49
N MET A 78 5.96 28.90 -7.72
CA MET A 78 5.70 27.47 -7.63
C MET A 78 5.32 27.04 -6.20
N THR A 79 6.08 27.47 -5.20
CA THR A 79 5.76 27.19 -3.78
C THR A 79 4.39 27.74 -3.40
N THR A 80 4.04 28.94 -3.84
CA THR A 80 2.72 29.53 -3.57
C THR A 80 1.59 28.80 -4.29
N ALA A 81 1.78 28.37 -5.54
CA ALA A 81 0.80 27.57 -6.27
C ALA A 81 0.54 26.24 -5.56
N LEU A 82 1.61 25.59 -5.10
CA LEU A 82 1.52 24.36 -4.31
C LEU A 82 0.78 24.61 -3.01
N LEU A 83 1.11 25.63 -2.23
CA LEU A 83 0.43 25.90 -0.96
C LEU A 83 -1.06 26.21 -1.13
N GLU A 84 -1.46 26.90 -2.19
CA GLU A 84 -2.86 27.27 -2.47
C GLU A 84 -3.68 26.19 -3.19
N ASP A 85 -3.09 25.02 -3.45
CA ASP A 85 -3.78 23.89 -4.10
C ASP A 85 -4.26 24.21 -5.53
N ARG A 86 -3.50 25.05 -6.25
CA ARG A 86 -3.82 25.44 -7.64
C ARG A 86 -3.23 24.44 -8.63
N THR A 87 -3.92 23.32 -8.83
CA THR A 87 -3.43 22.15 -9.58
C THR A 87 -3.16 22.43 -11.05
N GLU A 88 -4.12 23.02 -11.74
CA GLU A 88 -4.00 23.40 -13.16
C GLU A 88 -2.83 24.37 -13.39
N PHE A 89 -2.53 25.23 -12.40
CA PHE A 89 -1.44 26.21 -12.49
C PHE A 89 -0.09 25.51 -12.33
N VAL A 90 -0.01 24.56 -11.40
CA VAL A 90 1.16 23.69 -11.22
C VAL A 90 1.41 22.89 -12.49
N GLN A 91 0.36 22.33 -13.11
CA GLN A 91 0.46 21.61 -14.38
C GLN A 91 1.04 22.49 -15.48
N PHE A 92 0.49 23.71 -15.62
CA PHE A 92 0.95 24.69 -16.60
C PHE A 92 2.44 25.05 -16.43
N LEU A 93 2.91 25.24 -15.20
CA LEU A 93 4.32 25.54 -14.91
C LEU A 93 5.26 24.38 -15.28
N ILE A 94 4.80 23.14 -15.09
CA ILE A 94 5.54 21.92 -15.43
C ILE A 94 5.56 21.71 -16.94
N ASP A 95 4.41 21.78 -17.61
CA ASP A 95 4.26 21.52 -19.04
C ASP A 95 5.06 22.51 -19.91
N LEU A 96 5.16 23.77 -19.48
CA LEU A 96 5.99 24.77 -20.14
C LEU A 96 7.49 24.66 -19.83
N GLU A 97 7.87 23.71 -18.97
CA GLU A 97 9.22 23.54 -18.42
C GLU A 97 9.79 24.86 -17.86
N LEU A 98 8.94 25.68 -17.23
CA LEU A 98 9.38 26.93 -16.61
C LEU A 98 10.20 26.60 -15.35
N VAL A 99 9.80 25.56 -14.61
CA VAL A 99 10.50 25.07 -13.42
C VAL A 99 10.91 23.62 -13.62
N LYS A 100 12.22 23.34 -13.59
CA LYS A 100 12.71 21.96 -13.50
C LYS A 100 12.56 21.46 -12.07
N MET A 101 11.70 20.48 -11.86
CA MET A 101 11.41 19.93 -10.53
C MET A 101 12.65 19.39 -9.82
N GLN A 102 13.58 18.79 -10.58
CA GLN A 102 14.86 18.28 -10.08
C GLN A 102 15.80 19.37 -9.56
N THR A 103 15.54 20.65 -9.86
CA THR A 103 16.31 21.81 -9.37
C THR A 103 15.54 22.66 -8.36
N TYR A 104 14.24 22.37 -8.23
CA TYR A 104 13.32 23.08 -7.36
C TYR A 104 13.26 22.44 -5.98
N LEU A 105 13.16 21.11 -5.93
CA LEU A 105 12.93 20.41 -4.68
C LEU A 105 14.24 20.14 -3.93
N ASP A 106 14.54 21.04 -3.02
CA ASP A 106 15.57 20.89 -1.99
C ASP A 106 14.95 20.41 -0.66
N MET A 107 15.74 19.77 0.20
CA MET A 107 15.33 19.40 1.58
C MET A 107 14.65 20.54 2.35
N SER A 108 15.23 21.75 2.24
CA SER A 108 14.73 22.95 2.91
C SER A 108 13.36 23.37 2.38
N THR A 109 13.16 23.29 1.06
CA THR A 109 11.87 23.60 0.41
C THR A 109 10.79 22.59 0.79
N LEU A 110 11.11 21.30 0.85
CA LEU A 110 10.16 20.26 1.25
C LEU A 110 9.76 20.42 2.72
N ASN A 111 10.73 20.64 3.62
CA ASN A 111 10.46 20.93 5.02
C ASN A 111 9.59 22.20 5.18
N TRP A 112 9.85 23.22 4.37
CA TRP A 112 9.04 24.43 4.33
C TRP A 112 7.60 24.14 3.85
N LEU A 113 7.41 23.29 2.84
CA LEU A 113 6.10 22.90 2.35
C LEU A 113 5.26 22.17 3.42
N TYR A 114 5.84 21.23 4.17
CA TYR A 114 5.12 20.55 5.26
C TYR A 114 4.66 21.54 6.35
N ASN A 115 5.44 22.55 6.68
CA ASN A 115 5.10 23.46 7.79
C ASN A 115 4.13 24.59 7.43
N ASN A 116 4.01 24.96 6.15
CA ASN A 116 3.24 26.12 5.71
C ASN A 116 1.82 25.82 5.24
N VAL A 117 1.38 24.56 5.22
CA VAL A 117 -0.01 24.20 4.89
C VAL A 117 -0.99 24.72 5.97
N GLU A 118 -2.17 25.19 5.54
CA GLU A 118 -3.20 25.73 6.42
C GLU A 118 -3.97 24.62 7.16
N ASP A 119 -4.33 23.55 6.44
CA ASP A 119 -5.10 22.41 6.96
C ASP A 119 -4.21 21.20 7.32
N ALA A 120 -3.63 21.22 8.52
CA ALA A 120 -2.84 20.09 9.04
C ALA A 120 -3.64 19.16 9.98
N SER A 121 -4.97 19.23 9.98
CA SER A 121 -5.82 18.47 10.92
C SER A 121 -5.65 16.96 10.76
N ILE A 122 -5.66 16.48 9.51
CA ILE A 122 -5.50 15.06 9.18
C ILE A 122 -4.11 14.56 9.57
N LEU A 123 -3.05 15.27 9.19
CA LEU A 123 -1.67 14.94 9.56
C LEU A 123 -1.46 14.89 11.08
N LYS A 124 -2.02 15.86 11.82
CA LYS A 124 -1.91 15.86 13.30
C LYS A 124 -2.65 14.69 13.92
N THR A 125 -3.81 14.35 13.38
CA THR A 125 -4.61 13.21 13.85
C THR A 125 -3.88 11.90 13.60
N THR A 126 -3.24 11.74 12.45
CA THR A 126 -2.47 10.55 12.10
C THR A 126 -1.20 10.43 12.94
N LEU A 127 -0.45 11.52 13.13
CA LEU A 127 0.73 11.57 14.00
C LEU A 127 0.39 11.16 15.44
N ASN A 128 -0.71 11.68 15.98
CA ASN A 128 -1.20 11.34 17.32
C ASN A 128 -1.59 9.87 17.43
N TYR A 129 -2.29 9.33 16.42
CA TYR A 129 -2.70 7.92 16.39
C TYR A 129 -1.51 6.95 16.40
N TYR A 130 -0.45 7.26 15.65
CA TYR A 130 0.77 6.44 15.59
C TYR A 130 1.80 6.75 16.69
N GLY A 131 1.46 7.67 17.62
CA GLY A 131 2.32 8.04 18.75
C GLY A 131 3.69 8.57 18.32
N VAL A 132 3.76 9.31 17.20
CA VAL A 132 4.98 9.96 16.75
C VAL A 132 5.05 11.33 17.44
N VAL A 133 6.01 11.51 18.35
CA VAL A 133 6.19 12.77 19.06
C VAL A 133 6.91 13.75 18.13
N MET A 134 6.26 14.87 17.86
CA MET A 134 6.87 15.98 17.14
C MET A 134 8.07 16.49 17.95
N LYS A 135 9.30 16.23 17.47
CA LYS A 135 10.51 16.76 18.08
C LYS A 135 10.47 18.28 17.96
N GLN A 136 10.22 18.97 19.06
CA GLN A 136 10.40 20.42 19.15
C GLN A 136 11.87 20.73 18.84
N SER A 137 12.14 21.29 17.68
CA SER A 137 13.41 21.99 17.48
C SER A 137 13.36 23.20 18.41
N SER A 138 14.13 23.18 19.50
CA SER A 138 14.41 24.40 20.25
C SER A 138 14.90 25.46 19.26
N PRO A 139 14.42 26.71 19.33
CA PRO A 139 14.99 27.76 18.50
C PRO A 139 16.49 27.78 18.78
N SER A 140 17.30 27.68 17.72
CA SER A 140 18.76 27.67 17.85
C SER A 140 19.18 28.78 18.81
N LEU A 141 20.04 28.45 19.77
CA LEU A 141 20.58 29.38 20.78
C LEU A 141 21.18 30.66 20.14
N VAL A 142 21.53 30.56 18.85
CA VAL A 142 22.04 31.64 18.00
C VAL A 142 20.95 32.66 17.67
N GLY A 143 19.71 32.22 17.39
CA GLY A 143 18.58 33.10 17.08
C GLY A 143 18.11 33.91 18.28
N THR A 144 18.11 33.32 19.48
CA THR A 144 17.79 34.04 20.73
C THR A 144 18.90 35.01 21.13
N ALA A 145 20.18 34.65 20.91
CA ALA A 145 21.31 35.53 21.15
C ALA A 145 21.35 36.74 20.18
N LEU A 146 21.05 36.53 18.89
CA LEU A 146 20.93 37.62 17.91
C LEU A 146 19.75 38.54 18.23
N MET A 147 18.60 37.98 18.62
CA MET A 147 17.41 38.75 18.99
C MET A 147 17.67 39.61 20.24
N ALA A 148 18.37 39.07 21.25
CA ALA A 148 18.75 39.80 22.45
C ALA A 148 19.76 40.92 22.17
N THR A 149 20.70 40.71 21.24
CA THR A 149 21.67 41.74 20.85
C THR A 149 21.02 42.83 19.99
N THR A 150 20.11 42.50 19.08
CA THR A 150 19.36 43.52 18.32
C THR A 150 18.40 44.32 19.20
N ALA A 151 17.77 43.70 20.20
CA ALA A 151 16.90 44.40 21.15
C ALA A 151 17.66 45.41 22.02
N ASN A 152 18.89 45.07 22.45
CA ASN A 152 19.75 45.97 23.23
C ASN A 152 20.32 47.14 22.42
N VAL A 153 20.53 46.98 21.12
CA VAL A 153 21.07 48.06 20.24
C VAL A 153 19.97 49.06 19.86
N LEU A 154 18.71 48.63 19.77
CA LEU A 154 17.57 49.50 19.43
C LEU A 154 16.96 50.24 20.63
N SER A 155 17.33 49.91 21.86
CA SER A 155 16.86 50.60 23.07
C SER A 155 17.63 51.88 23.41
N MET A 156 18.60 52.31 22.58
CA MET A 156 19.42 53.48 22.87
C MET A 156 18.86 54.82 22.38
N ASP A 157 17.87 54.87 21.47
CA ASP A 157 17.43 56.15 20.90
C ASP A 157 15.90 56.38 20.91
N THR A 158 15.47 57.22 21.85
CA THR A 158 14.35 58.19 21.82
C THR A 158 12.87 57.73 21.81
N GLU A 159 12.06 58.60 22.42
CA GLU A 159 10.67 58.46 22.90
C GLU A 159 9.58 58.14 21.84
N THR A 160 9.93 57.94 20.57
CA THR A 160 9.01 57.46 19.52
C THR A 160 8.90 55.93 19.44
N ALA A 161 9.70 55.23 20.26
CA ALA A 161 9.77 53.78 20.30
C ALA A 161 8.49 53.09 20.82
N GLY A 162 7.60 53.79 21.55
CA GLY A 162 6.42 53.15 22.18
C GLY A 162 5.41 52.55 21.20
N GLU A 163 5.10 53.26 20.10
CA GLU A 163 4.16 52.78 19.08
C GLU A 163 4.83 51.82 18.10
N ALA A 164 6.08 52.09 17.72
CA ALA A 164 6.89 51.19 16.90
C ALA A 164 7.12 49.85 17.60
N ASN A 165 7.38 49.85 18.92
CA ASN A 165 7.53 48.63 19.73
C ASN A 165 6.22 47.87 19.89
N LYS A 166 5.07 48.55 19.89
CA LYS A 166 3.75 47.89 19.95
C LYS A 166 3.38 47.24 18.62
N VAL A 167 3.72 47.88 17.50
CA VAL A 167 3.58 47.31 16.15
C VAL A 167 4.59 46.18 15.94
N LEU A 168 5.84 46.34 16.40
CA LEU A 168 6.84 45.27 16.42
C LEU A 168 6.41 44.13 17.33
N GLU A 169 5.86 44.37 18.52
CA GLU A 169 5.30 43.32 19.38
C GLU A 169 4.13 42.61 18.70
N MET A 170 3.23 43.32 18.02
CA MET A 170 2.14 42.69 17.27
C MET A 170 2.66 41.88 16.07
N LEU A 171 3.69 42.35 15.38
CA LEU A 171 4.34 41.62 14.28
C LEU A 171 5.15 40.44 14.81
N PHE A 172 5.84 40.58 15.93
CA PHE A 172 6.56 39.52 16.62
C PHE A 172 5.62 38.50 17.25
N GLN A 173 4.45 38.89 17.75
CA GLN A 173 3.39 37.98 18.18
C GLN A 173 2.79 37.27 16.97
N ARG A 174 2.50 37.96 15.85
CA ARG A 174 2.06 37.27 14.61
C ARG A 174 3.10 36.27 14.10
N ARG A 175 4.38 36.63 14.13
CA ARG A 175 5.50 35.78 13.68
C ARG A 175 5.83 34.67 14.68
N SER A 176 5.71 34.93 15.98
CA SER A 176 5.93 33.93 17.04
C SER A 176 4.74 32.99 17.24
N VAL A 177 3.51 33.42 16.97
CA VAL A 177 2.33 32.54 16.86
C VAL A 177 2.50 31.60 15.67
N ARG A 178 3.12 32.05 14.57
CA ARG A 178 3.51 31.19 13.45
C ARG A 178 4.70 30.26 13.79
N ALA A 179 5.63 30.70 14.64
CA ALA A 179 6.74 29.89 15.17
C ALA A 179 6.33 28.92 16.30
N LYS A 180 5.14 29.09 16.90
CA LYS A 180 4.54 28.19 17.90
C LYS A 180 3.74 27.04 17.25
N ARG A 181 3.75 26.94 15.91
CA ARG A 181 3.37 25.70 15.22
C ARG A 181 4.46 24.67 15.50
N ASP A 182 4.06 23.51 16.02
CA ASP A 182 4.96 22.37 16.17
C ASP A 182 5.63 22.09 14.82
N TRP A 183 6.94 22.34 14.73
CA TRP A 183 7.68 22.20 13.49
C TRP A 183 7.77 20.72 13.12
N THR A 184 7.18 20.33 11.99
CA THR A 184 7.35 18.99 11.41
C THR A 184 8.75 18.90 10.83
N ASN A 185 9.57 17.98 11.32
CA ASN A 185 10.87 17.66 10.72
C ASN A 185 10.69 16.50 9.73
N LEU A 186 11.50 16.47 8.67
CA LEU A 186 11.55 15.33 7.74
C LEU A 186 11.73 13.98 8.46
N PRO A 187 12.62 13.84 9.46
CA PRO A 187 12.73 12.61 10.26
C PRO A 187 11.43 12.18 10.94
N THR A 188 10.59 13.11 11.35
CA THR A 188 9.28 12.79 11.95
C THR A 188 8.36 12.16 10.91
N ILE A 189 8.45 12.62 9.66
CA ILE A 189 7.68 12.10 8.53
C ILE A 189 8.20 10.72 8.11
N SER A 190 9.52 10.49 8.11
CA SER A 190 10.04 9.14 7.87
C SER A 190 9.69 8.16 8.97
N GLU A 191 9.69 8.58 10.24
CA GLU A 191 9.20 7.73 11.33
C GLU A 191 7.72 7.39 11.15
N LEU A 192 6.90 8.36 10.73
CA LEU A 192 5.49 8.14 10.41
C LEU A 192 5.33 7.15 9.25
N LEU A 193 6.04 7.33 8.14
CA LEU A 193 6.01 6.44 6.98
C LEU A 193 6.49 5.03 7.37
N LEU A 194 7.55 4.91 8.15
CA LEU A 194 8.07 3.64 8.66
C LEU A 194 7.06 2.93 9.55
N LYS A 195 6.33 3.65 10.42
CA LYS A 195 5.25 3.06 11.23
C LYS A 195 4.03 2.65 10.40
N MET A 196 3.67 3.41 9.36
CA MET A 196 2.51 3.12 8.52
C MET A 196 2.74 1.96 7.55
N LEU A 197 3.91 1.94 6.90
CA LEU A 197 4.28 0.98 5.86
C LEU A 197 5.09 -0.20 6.40
N GLY A 198 5.75 -0.05 7.55
CA GLY A 198 6.53 -1.09 8.20
C GLY A 198 7.99 -1.16 7.74
N SER A 199 8.28 -0.68 6.53
CA SER A 199 9.65 -0.44 6.06
C SER A 199 9.67 0.78 5.13
N PHE A 200 10.50 1.76 5.50
CA PHE A 200 10.81 2.92 4.67
C PHE A 200 12.25 3.28 5.01
N SER A 201 13.13 3.23 4.02
CA SER A 201 14.53 3.60 4.20
C SER A 201 14.89 4.55 3.07
N SER A 202 14.88 5.83 3.40
CA SER A 202 15.38 6.87 2.51
C SER A 202 16.50 7.60 3.24
N PRO A 203 17.75 7.54 2.74
CA PRO A 203 18.88 8.23 3.37
C PRO A 203 18.68 9.75 3.40
N TYR A 204 17.76 10.26 2.58
CA TYR A 204 17.38 11.67 2.50
C TYR A 204 16.54 12.15 3.71
N TYR A 205 15.96 11.23 4.48
CA TYR A 205 15.11 11.60 5.61
C TYR A 205 15.82 11.54 6.98
N GLU A 206 17.10 11.16 7.02
CA GLU A 206 17.87 11.03 8.25
C GLU A 206 18.59 12.34 8.62
N ASP A 207 18.55 12.72 9.91
CA ASP A 207 19.16 13.94 10.48
C ASP A 207 20.70 14.01 10.36
N ILE A 208 21.35 13.04 9.73
CA ILE A 208 22.80 12.82 9.77
C ILE A 208 23.57 13.88 8.96
N MET A 209 22.92 14.72 8.15
CA MET A 209 23.60 15.74 7.34
C MET A 209 23.28 17.18 7.77
N PRO A 210 23.92 17.70 8.84
CA PRO A 210 23.75 19.09 9.29
C PRO A 210 24.34 20.15 8.33
N LEU A 211 24.90 19.76 7.17
CA LEU A 211 25.60 20.67 6.25
C LEU A 211 25.01 20.78 4.84
N ASN A 212 24.01 19.98 4.45
CA ASN A 212 23.52 19.92 3.07
C ASN A 212 22.02 20.27 2.96
N HIS A 213 21.65 21.51 3.27
CA HIS A 213 20.29 22.03 3.01
C HIS A 213 19.93 22.15 1.52
N ASN A 214 20.90 21.94 0.62
CA ASN A 214 20.79 22.02 -0.84
C ASN A 214 20.92 20.64 -1.51
N LEU A 215 20.70 19.55 -0.77
CA LEU A 215 20.66 18.22 -1.38
C LEU A 215 19.36 18.09 -2.18
N LEU A 216 19.49 17.87 -3.48
CA LEU A 216 18.37 17.67 -4.39
C LEU A 216 17.89 16.22 -4.31
N PHE A 217 16.58 16.03 -4.33
CA PHE A 217 16.00 14.68 -4.35
C PHE A 217 16.17 14.05 -5.75
N PRO A 218 16.53 12.75 -5.83
CA PRO A 218 16.60 12.03 -7.09
C PRO A 218 15.22 11.93 -7.77
N GLU A 219 14.16 11.77 -6.99
CA GLU A 219 12.78 11.63 -7.46
C GLU A 219 11.87 12.69 -6.82
N PRO A 220 11.84 13.93 -7.34
CA PRO A 220 11.11 15.03 -6.71
C PRO A 220 9.59 14.82 -6.73
N PHE A 221 9.05 14.15 -7.76
CA PHE A 221 7.62 13.88 -7.87
C PHE A 221 7.12 12.88 -6.83
N GLN A 222 7.95 11.91 -6.43
CA GLN A 222 7.59 10.96 -5.37
C GLN A 222 7.37 11.69 -4.04
N GLU A 223 8.27 12.60 -3.67
CA GLU A 223 8.18 13.31 -2.39
C GLU A 223 7.03 14.33 -2.36
N LEU A 224 6.78 15.01 -3.48
CA LEU A 224 5.64 15.90 -3.64
C LEU A 224 4.31 15.11 -3.64
N PHE A 225 4.29 13.90 -4.18
CA PHE A 225 3.13 13.01 -4.10
C PHE A 225 2.83 12.61 -2.66
N ILE A 226 3.83 12.17 -1.90
CA ILE A 226 3.65 11.81 -0.47
C ILE A 226 3.13 13.01 0.31
N TRP A 227 3.69 14.20 0.08
CA TRP A 227 3.20 15.44 0.67
C TRP A 227 1.72 15.68 0.32
N ALA A 228 1.35 15.61 -0.95
CA ALA A 228 -0.03 15.83 -1.40
C ALA A 228 -1.02 14.84 -0.75
N VAL A 229 -0.66 13.55 -0.67
CA VAL A 229 -1.48 12.51 -0.04
C VAL A 229 -1.66 12.75 1.47
N LEU A 230 -0.60 13.14 2.18
CA LEU A 230 -0.66 13.40 3.62
C LEU A 230 -1.54 14.61 3.97
N TYR A 231 -1.63 15.61 3.08
CA TYR A 231 -2.51 16.77 3.22
C TYR A 231 -3.88 16.60 2.53
N ASN A 232 -4.22 15.40 2.04
CA ASN A 232 -5.51 15.12 1.41
C ASN A 232 -5.79 15.98 0.16
N ARG A 233 -4.75 16.28 -0.64
CA ARG A 233 -4.82 17.08 -1.87
C ARG A 233 -4.79 16.17 -3.10
N ASN A 234 -5.97 15.73 -3.53
CA ASN A 234 -6.08 14.63 -4.48
C ASN A 234 -5.70 15.03 -5.89
N ASP A 235 -6.10 16.22 -6.31
CA ASP A 235 -5.84 16.69 -7.67
C ASP A 235 -4.33 16.88 -7.87
N LEU A 236 -3.62 17.38 -6.84
CA LEU A 236 -2.16 17.46 -6.86
C LEU A 236 -1.51 16.08 -6.80
N ALA A 237 -2.03 15.16 -5.98
CA ALA A 237 -1.53 13.80 -5.92
C ALA A 237 -1.67 13.09 -7.28
N MET A 238 -2.81 13.25 -7.96
CA MET A 238 -3.06 12.72 -9.30
C MET A 238 -2.11 13.32 -10.33
N LEU A 239 -1.86 14.63 -10.26
CA LEU A 239 -0.90 15.31 -11.12
C LEU A 239 0.51 14.77 -10.93
N PHE A 240 1.02 14.69 -9.69
CA PHE A 240 2.36 14.16 -9.43
C PHE A 240 2.50 12.69 -9.79
N TRP A 241 1.41 11.92 -9.66
CA TRP A 241 1.36 10.53 -10.11
C TRP A 241 1.58 10.40 -11.63
N GLN A 242 1.04 11.33 -12.43
CA GLN A 242 1.22 11.31 -13.89
C GLN A 242 2.65 11.59 -14.34
N TYR A 243 3.39 12.44 -13.62
CA TYR A 243 4.78 12.78 -13.95
C TYR A 243 5.82 11.87 -13.28
N ALA A 244 5.40 10.93 -12.43
CA ALA A 244 6.32 10.03 -11.74
C ALA A 244 6.84 8.92 -12.66
N ASP A 245 8.13 8.61 -12.57
CA ASP A 245 8.77 7.53 -13.32
C ASP A 245 8.20 6.14 -12.93
N ASP A 246 7.89 5.97 -11.64
CA ASP A 246 7.43 4.72 -11.02
C ASP A 246 5.94 4.80 -10.58
N ALA A 247 5.07 5.19 -11.52
CA ALA A 247 3.65 5.49 -11.27
C ALA A 247 2.87 4.35 -10.58
N ILE A 248 3.02 3.08 -11.00
CA ILE A 248 2.24 1.96 -10.43
C ILE A 248 2.57 1.74 -8.94
N SER A 249 3.86 1.70 -8.59
CA SER A 249 4.30 1.58 -7.21
C SER A 249 3.83 2.77 -6.37
N LEU A 250 3.97 3.99 -6.90
CA LEU A 250 3.55 5.21 -6.22
C LEU A 250 2.04 5.24 -5.95
N GLY A 251 1.23 4.82 -6.93
CA GLY A 251 -0.23 4.71 -6.77
C GLY A 251 -0.62 3.71 -5.67
N LEU A 252 0.05 2.56 -5.59
CA LEU A 252 -0.16 1.57 -4.52
C LEU A 252 0.30 2.06 -3.15
N ILE A 253 1.38 2.86 -3.09
CA ILE A 253 1.82 3.51 -1.86
C ILE A 253 0.76 4.52 -1.40
N GLY A 254 0.26 5.36 -2.32
CA GLY A 254 -0.85 6.28 -2.06
C GLY A 254 -2.08 5.54 -1.51
N CYS A 255 -2.44 4.40 -2.10
CA CYS A 255 -3.54 3.56 -1.60
C CYS A 255 -3.30 3.06 -0.17
N ASN A 256 -2.08 2.68 0.18
CA ASN A 256 -1.72 2.30 1.54
C ASN A 256 -1.83 3.47 2.51
N LEU A 257 -1.28 4.64 2.13
CA LEU A 257 -1.33 5.84 2.93
C LEU A 257 -2.78 6.25 3.21
N TYR A 258 -3.62 6.36 2.18
CA TYR A 258 -5.04 6.67 2.36
C TYR A 258 -5.76 5.65 3.24
N HIS A 259 -5.49 4.35 3.08
CA HIS A 259 -6.07 3.30 3.93
C HIS A 259 -5.67 3.42 5.41
N LYS A 260 -4.41 3.76 5.67
CA LYS A 260 -3.86 3.95 7.03
C LYS A 260 -4.34 5.25 7.67
N ILE A 261 -4.45 6.32 6.88
CA ILE A 261 -4.98 7.61 7.30
C ILE A 261 -6.47 7.47 7.65
N ALA A 262 -7.26 6.81 6.79
CA ALA A 262 -8.68 6.54 7.05
C ALA A 262 -8.91 5.77 8.35
N ARG A 263 -8.02 4.83 8.70
CA ARG A 263 -8.07 4.10 9.98
C ARG A 263 -7.66 4.92 11.20
N ALA A 264 -6.84 5.96 11.00
CA ALA A 264 -6.40 6.84 12.08
C ALA A 264 -7.46 7.89 12.45
N LEU A 265 -8.41 8.16 11.55
CA LEU A 265 -9.52 9.07 11.82
C LEU A 265 -10.49 8.50 12.87
N PRO A 266 -11.09 9.36 13.70
CA PRO A 266 -12.08 8.93 14.68
C PRO A 266 -13.28 8.23 14.04
N SER A 267 -13.85 7.22 14.71
CA SER A 267 -14.97 6.43 14.19
C SER A 267 -16.25 7.22 13.90
N TYR A 268 -16.40 8.44 14.43
CA TYR A 268 -17.55 9.30 14.17
C TYR A 268 -17.43 10.10 12.86
N ASP A 269 -16.21 10.32 12.34
CA ASP A 269 -15.98 11.07 11.11
C ASP A 269 -16.16 10.17 9.88
N THR A 270 -17.42 9.82 9.62
CA THR A 270 -17.80 8.96 8.49
C THR A 270 -17.60 9.64 7.14
N ASN A 271 -17.79 10.96 7.06
CA ASN A 271 -17.61 11.71 5.81
C ASN A 271 -16.13 11.78 5.40
N GLY A 272 -15.21 12.08 6.33
CA GLY A 272 -13.78 12.10 6.05
C GLY A 272 -13.25 10.73 5.62
N GLN A 273 -13.70 9.66 6.29
CA GLN A 273 -13.34 8.28 5.92
C GLN A 273 -13.87 7.90 4.52
N LEU A 274 -15.09 8.30 4.19
CA LEU A 274 -15.68 8.02 2.87
C LEU A 274 -14.94 8.77 1.75
N MET A 275 -14.55 10.02 1.98
CA MET A 275 -13.75 10.79 1.02
C MET A 275 -12.40 10.11 0.75
N LEU A 276 -11.65 9.75 1.79
CA LEU A 276 -10.35 9.07 1.65
C LEU A 276 -10.50 7.69 0.99
N ALA A 277 -11.57 6.96 1.30
CA ALA A 277 -11.87 5.69 0.65
C ALA A 277 -12.15 5.86 -0.85
N THR A 278 -12.84 6.94 -1.23
CA THR A 278 -13.11 7.28 -2.64
C THR A 278 -11.82 7.64 -3.38
N GLN A 279 -10.94 8.41 -2.75
CA GLN A 279 -9.64 8.79 -3.31
C GLN A 279 -8.71 7.59 -3.50
N LYS A 280 -8.65 6.71 -2.50
CA LYS A 280 -7.96 5.42 -2.60
C LYS A 280 -8.45 4.62 -3.79
N LEU A 281 -9.77 4.52 -3.97
CA LEU A 281 -10.37 3.77 -5.08
C LEU A 281 -10.03 4.39 -6.45
N CYS A 282 -10.00 5.72 -6.55
CA CYS A 282 -9.56 6.42 -7.76
C CYS A 282 -8.10 6.07 -8.12
N LEU A 283 -7.16 6.15 -7.16
CA LEU A 283 -5.77 5.76 -7.37
C LEU A 283 -5.62 4.28 -7.73
N GLU A 284 -6.41 3.42 -7.10
CA GLU A 284 -6.41 1.98 -7.39
C GLU A 284 -6.85 1.70 -8.83
N GLN A 285 -7.91 2.36 -9.30
CA GLN A 285 -8.42 2.22 -10.67
C GLN A 285 -7.42 2.72 -11.71
N VAL A 286 -6.78 3.85 -11.45
CA VAL A 286 -5.77 4.42 -12.35
C VAL A 286 -4.52 3.54 -12.40
N SER A 287 -4.07 3.03 -11.25
CA SER A 287 -2.95 2.08 -11.17
C SER A 287 -3.27 0.76 -11.89
N LYS A 288 -4.51 0.27 -11.77
CA LYS A 288 -5.01 -0.91 -12.48
C LYS A 288 -5.01 -0.69 -14.00
N ALA A 289 -5.53 0.43 -14.47
CA ALA A 289 -5.56 0.75 -15.90
C ALA A 289 -4.14 0.82 -16.48
N MET A 290 -3.19 1.40 -15.73
CA MET A 290 -1.80 1.50 -16.16
C MET A 290 -1.12 0.11 -16.27
N ILE A 291 -1.29 -0.77 -15.29
CA ILE A 291 -0.70 -2.12 -15.37
C ILE A 291 -1.34 -2.96 -16.49
N GLU A 292 -2.65 -2.81 -16.73
CA GLU A 292 -3.34 -3.48 -17.84
C GLU A 292 -2.83 -2.98 -19.21
N LEU A 293 -2.56 -1.67 -19.34
CA LEU A 293 -1.92 -1.11 -20.52
C LEU A 293 -0.49 -1.65 -20.70
N CYS A 294 0.32 -1.69 -19.63
CA CYS A 294 1.66 -2.28 -19.68
C CYS A 294 1.62 -3.75 -20.09
N TYR A 295 0.68 -4.51 -19.55
CA TYR A 295 0.48 -5.92 -19.88
C TYR A 295 0.07 -6.09 -21.35
N SER A 296 -0.84 -5.26 -21.86
CA SER A 296 -1.25 -5.31 -23.27
C SER A 296 -0.10 -5.09 -24.25
N LYS A 297 0.93 -4.32 -23.85
CA LYS A 297 2.13 -4.06 -24.66
C LYS A 297 3.17 -5.16 -24.52
N SER A 298 3.45 -5.61 -23.29
CA SER A 298 4.42 -6.67 -23.01
C SER A 298 4.07 -7.40 -21.72
N ASN A 299 3.68 -8.66 -21.83
CA ASN A 299 3.35 -9.51 -20.69
C ASN A 299 4.54 -9.72 -19.75
N GLU A 300 5.73 -9.97 -20.31
CA GLU A 300 6.94 -10.31 -19.57
C GLU A 300 7.50 -9.11 -18.80
N LYS A 301 7.57 -7.94 -19.44
CA LYS A 301 8.04 -6.71 -18.78
C LYS A 301 7.06 -6.25 -17.70
N ALA A 302 5.76 -6.40 -17.92
CA ALA A 302 4.75 -6.10 -16.91
C ALA A 302 4.86 -7.04 -15.70
N LEU A 303 5.18 -8.32 -15.93
CA LEU A 303 5.42 -9.28 -14.85
C LEU A 303 6.66 -8.92 -14.03
N TYR A 304 7.77 -8.62 -14.71
CA TYR A 304 8.99 -8.13 -14.05
C TYR A 304 8.73 -6.88 -13.19
N LEU A 305 7.93 -5.94 -13.71
CA LEU A 305 7.56 -4.72 -13.00
C LEU A 305 6.79 -4.99 -11.69
N LEU A 306 5.99 -6.07 -11.63
CA LEU A 306 5.25 -6.46 -10.43
C LEU A 306 6.13 -7.20 -9.41
N GLU A 307 7.11 -7.95 -9.88
CA GLU A 307 7.99 -8.80 -9.05
C GLU A 307 9.26 -8.10 -8.57
N ARG A 308 9.66 -6.99 -9.21
CA ARG A 308 10.86 -6.23 -8.81
C ARG A 308 10.76 -5.72 -7.36
N PRO A 309 11.85 -5.76 -6.59
CA PRO A 309 11.91 -5.10 -5.29
C PRO A 309 12.02 -3.58 -5.47
N LEU A 310 11.28 -2.83 -4.65
CA LEU A 310 11.33 -1.36 -4.60
C LEU A 310 12.37 -0.93 -3.57
N ILE A 311 13.54 -0.47 -4.04
CA ILE A 311 14.69 -0.10 -3.19
C ILE A 311 14.33 1.04 -2.22
N THR A 312 13.60 2.04 -2.70
CA THR A 312 13.17 3.21 -1.91
C THR A 312 12.14 2.85 -0.81
N TRP A 313 11.49 1.70 -0.93
CA TRP A 313 10.38 1.27 -0.08
C TRP A 313 10.68 -0.06 0.64
N GLY A 314 11.93 -0.26 1.05
CA GLY A 314 12.37 -1.37 1.90
C GLY A 314 12.31 -2.75 1.22
N ASP A 315 12.62 -2.80 -0.07
CA ASP A 315 12.59 -4.00 -0.93
C ASP A 315 11.22 -4.68 -1.00
N HIS A 316 10.15 -3.95 -0.69
CA HIS A 316 8.80 -4.43 -0.91
C HIS A 316 8.53 -4.63 -2.41
N ARG A 317 7.79 -5.69 -2.73
CA ARG A 317 7.24 -5.90 -4.09
C ARG A 317 5.87 -5.23 -4.19
N CYS A 318 5.45 -4.91 -5.42
CA CYS A 318 4.16 -4.26 -5.69
C CYS A 318 2.96 -5.07 -5.17
N MET A 319 3.02 -6.40 -5.27
CA MET A 319 1.90 -7.30 -4.89
C MET A 319 1.62 -7.32 -3.37
N PRO A 320 2.60 -7.57 -2.48
CA PRO A 320 2.41 -7.40 -1.03
C PRO A 320 1.88 -6.02 -0.63
N LEU A 321 2.35 -4.96 -1.29
CA LEU A 321 1.92 -3.60 -1.03
C LEU A 321 0.42 -3.42 -1.34
N ALA A 322 -0.05 -3.93 -2.48
CA ALA A 322 -1.48 -3.94 -2.82
C ALA A 322 -2.33 -4.73 -1.81
N VAL A 323 -1.81 -5.85 -1.30
CA VAL A 323 -2.49 -6.66 -0.26
C VAL A 323 -2.60 -5.91 1.06
N HIS A 324 -1.54 -5.19 1.48
CA HIS A 324 -1.55 -4.37 2.69
C HIS A 324 -2.55 -3.21 2.63
N ALA A 325 -2.76 -2.65 1.44
CA ALA A 325 -3.78 -1.64 1.19
C ALA A 325 -5.19 -2.22 1.01
N GLU A 326 -5.36 -3.54 0.93
CA GLU A 326 -6.63 -4.19 0.57
C GLU A 326 -7.18 -3.74 -0.81
N CYS A 327 -6.28 -3.54 -1.79
CA CYS A 327 -6.63 -3.16 -3.17
C CYS A 327 -7.15 -4.37 -3.96
N ARG A 328 -8.46 -4.61 -3.87
CA ARG A 328 -9.11 -5.79 -4.48
C ARG A 328 -9.22 -5.70 -6.00
N GLU A 329 -9.51 -4.52 -6.55
CA GLU A 329 -9.67 -4.31 -7.99
C GLU A 329 -8.33 -4.43 -8.71
N PHE A 330 -7.25 -3.92 -8.10
CA PHE A 330 -5.90 -4.05 -8.62
C PHE A 330 -5.45 -5.51 -8.66
N ILE A 331 -5.62 -6.26 -7.55
CA ILE A 331 -5.25 -7.68 -7.49
C ILE A 331 -6.08 -8.53 -8.45
N ALA A 332 -7.33 -8.13 -8.73
CA ALA A 332 -8.19 -8.79 -9.70
C ALA A 332 -7.81 -8.53 -11.16
N SER A 333 -6.86 -7.61 -11.43
CA SER A 333 -6.36 -7.35 -12.78
C SER A 333 -5.77 -8.60 -13.43
N VAL A 334 -5.83 -8.67 -14.76
CA VAL A 334 -5.31 -9.82 -15.52
C VAL A 334 -3.81 -10.01 -15.29
N ALA A 335 -3.06 -8.90 -15.24
CA ALA A 335 -1.61 -8.92 -15.01
C ALA A 335 -1.26 -9.49 -13.63
N CYS A 336 -1.94 -9.05 -12.56
CA CYS A 336 -1.73 -9.57 -11.21
C CYS A 336 -2.13 -11.04 -11.09
N GLN A 337 -3.23 -11.47 -11.71
CA GLN A 337 -3.65 -12.87 -11.72
C GLN A 337 -2.66 -13.75 -12.49
N HIS A 338 -2.11 -13.27 -13.59
CA HIS A 338 -1.06 -13.95 -14.34
C HIS A 338 0.23 -14.06 -13.52
N ALA A 339 0.62 -13.00 -12.79
CA ALA A 339 1.77 -13.03 -11.89
C ALA A 339 1.61 -14.06 -10.75
N ILE A 340 0.44 -14.12 -10.13
CA ILE A 340 0.14 -15.11 -9.08
C ILE A 340 0.17 -16.53 -9.67
N ASP A 341 -0.42 -16.75 -10.85
CA ASP A 341 -0.38 -18.06 -11.52
C ASP A 341 1.04 -18.44 -11.94
N PHE A 342 1.86 -17.46 -12.33
CA PHE A 342 3.27 -17.66 -12.65
C PHE A 342 4.07 -18.09 -11.41
N GLU A 343 3.99 -17.35 -10.30
CA GLU A 343 4.61 -17.73 -9.02
C GLU A 343 4.08 -19.08 -8.51
N TRP A 344 2.79 -19.38 -8.72
CA TRP A 344 2.15 -20.63 -8.32
C TRP A 344 2.65 -21.83 -9.13
N ARG A 345 2.82 -21.67 -10.44
CA ARG A 345 3.32 -22.74 -11.32
C ARG A 345 4.80 -22.95 -11.16
N ALA A 346 5.58 -21.91 -10.86
CA ALA A 346 7.03 -21.95 -10.72
C ALA A 346 7.73 -22.70 -11.88
N GLY A 347 7.26 -22.45 -13.12
CA GLY A 347 7.77 -23.09 -14.34
C GLY A 347 7.21 -24.49 -14.67
N ILE A 348 6.16 -24.95 -13.98
CA ILE A 348 5.57 -26.29 -14.17
C ILE A 348 4.17 -26.20 -14.80
N HIS A 349 4.03 -26.73 -16.02
CA HIS A 349 2.75 -26.89 -16.70
C HIS A 349 2.34 -28.36 -16.76
N ALA A 350 1.38 -28.74 -15.92
CA ALA A 350 0.80 -30.08 -15.91
C ALA A 350 -0.64 -30.09 -15.36
N ASN A 351 -1.37 -31.19 -15.58
CA ASN A 351 -2.66 -31.44 -14.96
C ASN A 351 -2.48 -31.84 -13.47
N PRO A 352 -3.43 -31.49 -12.57
CA PRO A 352 -3.31 -31.81 -11.13
C PRO A 352 -3.18 -33.31 -10.86
N VAL A 353 -3.84 -34.16 -11.64
CA VAL A 353 -3.71 -35.63 -11.53
C VAL A 353 -2.31 -36.09 -11.94
N ALA A 354 -1.73 -35.50 -12.97
CA ALA A 354 -0.36 -35.78 -13.39
C ALA A 354 0.67 -35.35 -12.34
N LEU A 355 0.39 -34.26 -11.60
CA LEU A 355 1.24 -33.83 -10.47
C LEU A 355 1.20 -34.83 -9.31
N ILE A 356 0.02 -35.37 -8.97
CA ILE A 356 -0.13 -36.40 -7.93
C ILE A 356 0.60 -37.68 -8.36
N LEU A 357 0.42 -38.11 -9.61
CA LEU A 357 1.08 -39.29 -10.14
C LEU A 357 2.61 -39.11 -10.20
N GLY A 358 3.08 -37.93 -10.60
CA GLY A 358 4.49 -37.58 -10.61
C GLY A 358 5.11 -37.50 -9.21
N TYR A 359 4.33 -37.10 -8.20
CA TYR A 359 4.78 -37.12 -6.80
C TYR A 359 4.95 -38.56 -6.27
N MET A 360 4.02 -39.46 -6.61
CA MET A 360 4.06 -40.88 -6.19
C MET A 360 5.13 -41.68 -6.93
N CYS A 361 5.45 -41.32 -8.17
CA CYS A 361 6.43 -42.00 -8.99
C CYS A 361 7.40 -41.00 -9.62
N PRO A 362 8.53 -40.69 -8.93
CA PRO A 362 9.50 -39.70 -9.40
C PRO A 362 10.15 -40.08 -10.74
N LEU A 363 10.15 -41.37 -11.11
CA LEU A 363 10.66 -41.86 -12.39
C LEU A 363 9.87 -41.32 -13.60
N LEU A 364 8.61 -40.91 -13.41
CA LEU A 364 7.77 -40.32 -14.47
C LEU A 364 8.20 -38.88 -14.82
N LEU A 365 8.94 -38.20 -13.93
CA LEU A 365 9.46 -36.84 -14.17
C LEU A 365 10.53 -36.81 -15.27
N CYS A 366 11.18 -37.94 -15.54
CA CYS A 366 12.16 -38.10 -16.61
C CYS A 366 11.49 -38.12 -18.00
N THR A 367 10.17 -38.35 -18.08
CA THR A 367 9.42 -38.32 -19.34
C THR A 367 8.86 -36.93 -19.60
N THR A 368 9.41 -36.22 -20.60
CA THR A 368 9.03 -34.84 -20.95
C THR A 368 7.64 -34.68 -21.56
N LYS A 369 6.90 -35.79 -21.78
CA LYS A 369 5.56 -35.77 -22.39
C LYS A 369 4.43 -35.42 -21.42
N LEU A 370 4.60 -35.65 -20.11
CA LEU A 370 3.53 -35.41 -19.11
C LEU A 370 3.65 -34.06 -18.40
N ILE A 371 4.87 -33.53 -18.27
CA ILE A 371 5.16 -32.31 -17.51
C ILE A 371 6.09 -31.45 -18.35
N ARG A 372 5.60 -30.27 -18.76
CA ARG A 372 6.41 -29.27 -19.46
C ARG A 372 7.06 -28.36 -18.43
N PHE A 373 8.38 -28.30 -18.45
CA PHE A 373 9.19 -27.41 -17.62
C PHE A 373 9.56 -26.19 -18.45
N GLU A 374 9.37 -25.00 -17.88
CA GLU A 374 9.73 -23.71 -18.47
C GLU A 374 10.74 -23.02 -17.55
N GLU A 375 11.90 -22.65 -18.10
CA GLU A 375 12.98 -22.08 -17.29
C GLU A 375 12.72 -20.60 -17.00
N PRO A 376 12.83 -20.15 -15.74
CA PRO A 376 12.55 -18.75 -15.37
C PRO A 376 13.56 -17.74 -15.92
N SER A 377 14.66 -18.20 -16.52
CA SER A 377 15.72 -17.36 -17.11
C SER A 377 15.24 -16.49 -18.26
N LYS A 378 14.21 -16.93 -19.02
CA LYS A 378 13.66 -16.15 -20.15
C LYS A 378 13.05 -14.80 -19.69
N LEU A 379 12.56 -14.69 -18.45
CA LEU A 379 12.00 -13.43 -17.91
C LEU A 379 13.05 -12.44 -17.43
N LEU A 380 14.21 -12.93 -16.97
CA LEU A 380 15.32 -12.10 -16.50
C LEU A 380 16.14 -11.55 -17.67
N GLU A 381 16.40 -12.36 -18.70
CA GLU A 381 17.13 -11.92 -19.91
C GLU A 381 16.37 -10.88 -20.73
N VAL A 382 15.03 -10.90 -20.74
CA VAL A 382 14.19 -9.91 -21.45
C VAL A 382 14.08 -8.57 -20.69
N ALA A 383 14.32 -8.57 -19.36
CA ALA A 383 14.19 -7.40 -18.50
C ALA A 383 15.50 -6.60 -18.37
N THR A 384 16.65 -7.26 -18.29
CA THR A 384 17.95 -6.60 -18.51
C THR A 384 18.11 -6.35 -20.01
N GLY A 385 17.68 -5.17 -20.45
CA GLY A 385 18.01 -4.63 -21.77
C GLY A 385 19.51 -4.39 -21.91
N ASP A 386 20.29 -5.48 -22.02
CA ASP A 386 21.71 -5.44 -22.41
C ASP A 386 21.90 -4.93 -23.84
N ASP A 387 20.82 -4.60 -24.57
CA ASP A 387 20.89 -3.94 -25.87
C ASP A 387 21.55 -2.54 -25.83
N ILE A 388 21.55 -1.81 -24.71
CA ILE A 388 22.19 -0.48 -24.65
C ILE A 388 23.72 -0.60 -24.46
N PHE A 389 24.18 -1.52 -23.60
CA PHE A 389 25.62 -1.77 -23.43
C PHE A 389 26.22 -2.57 -24.60
N GLN A 390 25.44 -3.47 -25.21
CA GLN A 390 25.88 -4.23 -26.36
C GLN A 390 25.89 -3.39 -27.65
N GLN A 391 25.02 -2.38 -27.81
CA GLN A 391 25.09 -1.43 -28.93
C GLN A 391 26.28 -0.45 -28.84
N LEU A 392 26.73 -0.07 -27.64
CA LEU A 392 27.98 0.70 -27.48
C LEU A 392 29.24 -0.17 -27.69
N GLY A 393 29.20 -1.46 -27.32
CA GLY A 393 30.29 -2.40 -27.56
C GLY A 393 30.40 -2.90 -29.02
N LYS A 394 29.29 -2.91 -29.76
CA LYS A 394 29.22 -3.39 -31.17
C LYS A 394 29.84 -2.45 -32.20
N ARG A 395 30.35 -1.27 -31.82
CA ARG A 395 31.17 -0.41 -32.71
C ARG A 395 32.66 -0.79 -32.77
N LEU A 396 33.11 -1.84 -32.07
CA LEU A 396 34.52 -2.24 -32.07
C LEU A 396 34.75 -3.74 -32.36
N LYS A 397 34.30 -4.20 -33.53
CA LYS A 397 35.00 -5.16 -34.43
C LYS A 397 34.01 -5.76 -35.44
N PRO A 398 34.31 -5.74 -36.75
CA PRO A 398 33.53 -6.46 -37.75
C PRO A 398 34.03 -7.90 -37.92
N THR A 399 33.15 -8.71 -38.50
CA THR A 399 33.42 -9.96 -39.25
C THR A 399 33.77 -11.22 -38.45
N LEU A 400 32.83 -12.17 -38.36
CA LEU A 400 32.90 -13.45 -39.08
C LEU A 400 31.60 -14.26 -38.88
N ASP A 401 31.16 -14.89 -39.97
CA ASP A 401 29.98 -15.75 -40.09
C ASP A 401 29.97 -16.94 -39.12
N THR A 402 28.78 -17.31 -38.63
CA THR A 402 28.24 -18.68 -38.79
C THR A 402 26.81 -18.79 -38.28
N THR A 403 25.92 -19.23 -39.17
CA THR A 403 24.63 -19.86 -38.89
C THR A 403 24.79 -21.02 -37.89
N LYS A 404 24.17 -20.92 -36.71
CA LYS A 404 23.87 -22.05 -35.84
C LYS A 404 22.49 -21.86 -35.24
N ASP A 405 21.66 -22.87 -35.44
CA ASP A 405 20.34 -23.03 -34.84
C ASP A 405 20.42 -22.88 -33.31
N GLU A 406 19.49 -22.12 -32.72
CA GLU A 406 19.35 -21.95 -31.28
C GLU A 406 18.88 -23.26 -30.63
N GLU A 407 19.82 -24.15 -30.27
CA GLU A 407 19.53 -25.29 -29.38
C GLU A 407 19.26 -24.80 -27.95
N GLU A 408 18.00 -24.88 -27.51
CA GLU A 408 17.61 -24.64 -26.12
C GLU A 408 18.41 -25.55 -25.16
N PRO A 409 19.06 -25.00 -24.10
CA PRO A 409 19.85 -25.82 -23.17
C PRO A 409 18.94 -26.79 -22.41
N SER A 410 19.17 -28.09 -22.59
CA SER A 410 18.39 -29.13 -21.91
C SER A 410 18.66 -29.13 -20.40
N ILE A 411 17.63 -28.80 -19.61
CA ILE A 411 17.72 -28.76 -18.13
C ILE A 411 18.10 -30.16 -17.57
N PRO A 412 19.10 -30.26 -16.67
CA PRO A 412 19.48 -31.54 -16.06
C PRO A 412 18.36 -32.11 -15.19
N ASN A 413 18.22 -33.44 -15.18
CA ASN A 413 17.11 -34.13 -14.50
C ASN A 413 17.09 -33.92 -12.98
N SER A 414 18.25 -33.69 -12.34
CA SER A 414 18.34 -33.34 -10.92
C SER A 414 17.71 -31.97 -10.62
N LYS A 415 17.98 -30.96 -11.46
CA LYS A 415 17.39 -29.62 -11.34
C LYS A 415 15.89 -29.64 -11.61
N LYS A 416 15.42 -30.47 -12.56
CA LYS A 416 13.98 -30.72 -12.77
C LYS A 416 13.30 -31.30 -11.54
N LEU A 417 13.94 -32.27 -10.89
CA LEU A 417 13.45 -32.88 -9.66
C LEU A 417 13.36 -31.86 -8.52
N GLU A 418 14.40 -31.03 -8.35
CA GLU A 418 14.41 -29.95 -7.35
C GLU A 418 13.31 -28.92 -7.61
N MET A 419 13.20 -28.43 -8.86
CA MET A 419 12.14 -27.50 -9.27
C MET A 419 10.76 -28.10 -8.99
N PHE A 420 10.55 -29.38 -9.31
CA PHE A 420 9.28 -30.07 -9.08
C PHE A 420 8.88 -30.14 -7.62
N TYR A 421 9.78 -30.59 -6.73
CA TYR A 421 9.46 -30.69 -5.30
C TYR A 421 9.45 -29.34 -4.59
N ARG A 422 10.12 -28.32 -5.13
CA ARG A 422 10.14 -26.97 -4.55
C ARG A 422 8.88 -26.17 -4.88
N ALA A 423 8.26 -26.42 -6.03
CA ALA A 423 7.09 -25.70 -6.51
C ALA A 423 5.91 -25.73 -5.52
N PRO A 424 5.18 -24.61 -5.35
CA PRO A 424 4.07 -24.54 -4.39
C PRO A 424 2.86 -25.35 -4.85
N ARG A 425 2.58 -25.39 -6.15
CA ARG A 425 1.47 -26.16 -6.72
C ARG A 425 1.57 -27.67 -6.48
N THR A 426 2.77 -28.24 -6.63
CA THR A 426 3.01 -29.68 -6.38
C THR A 426 2.83 -30.01 -4.90
N LYS A 427 3.42 -29.19 -4.01
CA LYS A 427 3.26 -29.31 -2.55
C LYS A 427 1.79 -29.27 -2.14
N PHE A 428 1.02 -28.33 -2.69
CA PHE A 428 -0.41 -28.22 -2.40
C PHE A 428 -1.19 -29.45 -2.85
N CYS A 429 -1.03 -29.88 -4.12
CA CYS A 429 -1.72 -31.07 -4.63
C CYS A 429 -1.37 -32.33 -3.83
N ALA A 430 -0.10 -32.53 -3.49
CA ALA A 430 0.34 -33.65 -2.66
C ALA A 430 -0.26 -33.56 -1.26
N HIS A 431 -0.21 -32.39 -0.61
CA HIS A 431 -0.81 -32.17 0.71
C HIS A 431 -2.31 -32.47 0.70
N THR A 432 -3.06 -32.00 -0.30
CA THR A 432 -4.49 -32.29 -0.45
C THR A 432 -4.75 -33.79 -0.62
N ALA A 433 -3.95 -34.49 -1.42
CA ALA A 433 -4.08 -35.94 -1.60
C ALA A 433 -3.79 -36.72 -0.30
N PHE A 434 -2.67 -36.43 0.38
CA PHE A 434 -2.34 -37.06 1.66
C PHE A 434 -3.37 -36.76 2.74
N TYR A 435 -3.92 -35.55 2.76
CA TYR A 435 -4.96 -35.18 3.70
C TYR A 435 -6.27 -35.95 3.47
N ALA A 436 -6.67 -36.18 2.21
CA ALA A 436 -7.81 -37.03 1.90
C ALA A 436 -7.58 -38.48 2.35
N VAL A 437 -6.38 -39.03 2.11
CA VAL A 437 -6.00 -40.36 2.60
C VAL A 437 -6.03 -40.42 4.13
N PHE A 438 -5.54 -39.38 4.81
CA PHE A 438 -5.60 -39.26 6.26
C PHE A 438 -7.05 -39.28 6.78
N LEU A 439 -7.99 -38.56 6.16
CA LEU A 439 -9.39 -38.56 6.58
C LEU A 439 -10.04 -39.95 6.45
N VAL A 440 -9.75 -40.65 5.35
CA VAL A 440 -10.19 -42.04 5.15
C VAL A 440 -9.56 -42.95 6.21
N PHE A 441 -8.26 -42.81 6.48
CA PHE A 441 -7.56 -43.57 7.51
C PHE A 441 -8.10 -43.31 8.92
N PHE A 442 -8.40 -42.06 9.26
CA PHE A 442 -8.97 -41.67 10.55
C PHE A 442 -10.39 -42.24 10.69
N SER A 443 -11.21 -42.14 9.65
CA SER A 443 -12.54 -42.75 9.63
C SER A 443 -12.47 -44.27 9.81
N TYR A 444 -11.57 -44.95 9.09
CA TYR A 444 -11.36 -46.39 9.23
C TYR A 444 -10.92 -46.77 10.65
N THR A 445 -9.96 -46.03 11.22
CA THR A 445 -9.45 -46.28 12.58
C THR A 445 -10.53 -46.04 13.64
N LEU A 446 -11.41 -45.05 13.45
CA LEU A 446 -12.52 -44.77 14.36
C LEU A 446 -13.61 -45.85 14.32
N LEU A 447 -13.90 -46.41 13.13
CA LEU A 447 -14.92 -47.44 12.97
C LEU A 447 -14.43 -48.83 13.38
N PHE A 448 -13.21 -49.22 13.00
CA PHE A 448 -12.72 -50.60 13.12
C PHE A 448 -11.46 -50.76 14.00
N GLY A 449 -10.73 -49.66 14.27
CA GLY A 449 -9.42 -49.68 14.92
C GLY A 449 -9.44 -49.43 16.43
N LEU A 450 -10.50 -48.82 16.98
CA LEU A 450 -10.62 -48.47 18.39
C LEU A 450 -11.05 -49.69 19.22
N LYS A 451 -10.14 -50.19 20.05
CA LYS A 451 -10.39 -51.26 21.03
C LYS A 451 -10.21 -50.71 22.45
N ALA A 452 -11.09 -51.08 23.38
CA ALA A 452 -11.04 -50.60 24.76
C ALA A 452 -9.75 -51.06 25.46
N ASP A 453 -9.49 -52.38 25.41
CA ASP A 453 -8.46 -53.05 26.22
C ASP A 453 -7.01 -52.78 25.79
N ARG A 454 -6.77 -52.25 24.58
CA ARG A 454 -5.41 -51.96 24.11
C ARG A 454 -5.37 -50.93 22.99
N VAL A 455 -4.30 -50.14 22.96
CA VAL A 455 -3.98 -49.27 21.83
C VAL A 455 -3.55 -50.12 20.64
N THR A 456 -4.27 -50.02 19.53
CA THR A 456 -3.89 -50.72 18.29
C THR A 456 -2.78 -49.97 17.56
N VAL A 457 -2.01 -50.65 16.70
CA VAL A 457 -0.97 -49.99 15.88
C VAL A 457 -1.55 -48.88 15.01
N LEU A 458 -2.78 -49.08 14.49
CA LEU A 458 -3.50 -48.07 13.71
C LEU A 458 -3.82 -46.83 14.54
N GLU A 459 -4.27 -47.04 15.79
CA GLU A 459 -4.53 -45.96 16.73
C GLU A 459 -3.26 -45.22 17.14
N ALA A 460 -2.15 -45.93 17.34
CA ALA A 460 -0.85 -45.31 17.62
C ALA A 460 -0.38 -44.40 16.47
N ILE A 461 -0.52 -44.87 15.22
CA ILE A 461 -0.21 -44.06 14.03
C ILE A 461 -1.11 -42.82 13.97
N LEU A 462 -2.41 -42.96 14.27
CA LEU A 462 -3.34 -41.84 14.32
C LEU A 462 -2.94 -40.81 15.40
N MET A 463 -2.61 -41.26 16.61
CA MET A 463 -2.17 -40.37 17.69
C MET A 463 -0.88 -39.61 17.33
N VAL A 464 0.09 -40.29 16.70
CA VAL A 464 1.32 -39.66 16.21
C VAL A 464 0.99 -38.59 15.16
N TYR A 465 0.06 -38.87 14.24
CA TYR A 465 -0.36 -37.87 13.25
C TYR A 465 -1.02 -36.66 13.92
N LEU A 466 -1.97 -36.86 14.83
CA LEU A 466 -2.64 -35.77 15.56
C LEU A 466 -1.65 -34.93 16.37
N PHE A 467 -0.66 -35.57 16.99
CA PHE A 467 0.43 -34.89 17.68
C PHE A 467 1.29 -34.07 16.70
N SER A 468 1.68 -34.66 15.56
CA SER A 468 2.46 -33.97 14.52
C SER A 468 1.74 -32.74 13.96
N PHE A 469 0.41 -32.81 13.83
CA PHE A 469 -0.42 -31.68 13.43
C PHE A 469 -0.38 -30.53 14.46
N GLY A 470 -0.39 -30.86 15.75
CA GLY A 470 -0.18 -29.88 16.83
C GLY A 470 1.19 -29.21 16.74
N VAL A 471 2.25 -30.00 16.57
CA VAL A 471 3.63 -29.50 16.44
C VAL A 471 3.77 -28.55 15.25
N GLU A 472 3.20 -28.88 14.10
CA GLU A 472 3.26 -28.04 12.90
C GLU A 472 2.58 -26.68 13.10
N THR A 473 1.46 -26.66 13.80
CA THR A 473 0.75 -25.40 14.10
C THR A 473 1.53 -24.55 15.10
N VAL A 474 2.14 -25.17 16.11
CA VAL A 474 3.05 -24.48 17.04
C VAL A 474 4.27 -23.93 16.31
N ARG A 475 4.86 -24.69 15.38
CA ARG A 475 5.98 -24.22 14.54
C ARG A 475 5.59 -22.98 13.72
N SER A 476 4.38 -22.97 13.14
CA SER A 476 3.86 -21.82 12.41
C SER A 476 3.73 -20.57 13.31
N PHE A 477 3.26 -20.75 14.54
CA PHE A 477 3.18 -19.67 15.53
C PHE A 477 4.57 -19.17 15.92
N VAL A 478 5.49 -20.06 16.28
CA VAL A 478 6.87 -19.74 16.70
C VAL A 478 7.60 -18.97 15.60
N LYS A 479 7.49 -19.37 14.34
CA LYS A 479 8.10 -18.64 13.22
C LYS A 479 7.59 -17.19 13.15
N SER A 480 6.28 -16.99 13.31
CA SER A 480 5.69 -15.65 13.29
C SER A 480 6.04 -14.79 14.52
N ALA A 481 6.30 -15.42 15.67
CA ALA A 481 6.70 -14.75 16.89
C ALA A 481 8.20 -14.39 16.90
N TRP A 482 9.05 -15.26 16.36
CA TRP A 482 10.50 -15.11 16.34
C TRP A 482 10.96 -13.89 15.54
N GLU A 483 10.27 -13.56 14.44
CA GLU A 483 10.63 -12.42 13.58
C GLU A 483 10.51 -11.06 14.27
N ARG A 484 9.83 -10.93 15.43
CA ARG A 484 9.43 -9.59 15.96
C ARG A 484 9.40 -9.40 17.49
N GLY A 485 9.95 -10.32 18.29
CA GLY A 485 10.47 -10.00 19.64
C GLY A 485 9.52 -9.93 20.85
N SER A 486 8.21 -10.20 20.71
CA SER A 486 7.28 -10.33 21.87
C SER A 486 6.26 -11.46 21.63
N VAL A 487 5.77 -12.13 22.67
CA VAL A 487 4.98 -13.39 22.51
C VAL A 487 3.47 -13.19 22.68
N GLY A 488 3.05 -12.44 23.71
CA GLY A 488 1.62 -12.31 24.07
C GLY A 488 0.81 -11.43 23.12
N PHE A 489 1.31 -10.22 22.82
CA PHE A 489 0.70 -9.34 21.81
C PHE A 489 0.65 -10.01 20.43
N HIS A 490 1.64 -10.85 20.13
CA HIS A 490 1.77 -11.53 18.86
C HIS A 490 0.81 -12.71 18.72
N LEU A 491 0.49 -13.43 19.80
CA LEU A 491 -0.54 -14.46 19.77
C LEU A 491 -1.92 -13.89 19.42
N ALA A 492 -2.32 -12.80 20.08
CA ALA A 492 -3.59 -12.15 19.79
C ALA A 492 -3.62 -11.54 18.36
N LYS A 493 -2.47 -11.13 17.83
CA LYS A 493 -2.36 -10.61 16.46
C LYS A 493 -2.32 -11.73 15.41
N TRP A 494 -1.65 -12.85 15.70
CA TRP A 494 -1.61 -14.04 14.85
C TRP A 494 -3.00 -14.67 14.74
N LEU A 495 -3.69 -14.84 15.87
CA LEU A 495 -5.07 -15.34 15.91
C LEU A 495 -6.03 -14.44 15.12
N ARG A 496 -5.83 -13.12 15.15
CA ARG A 496 -6.64 -12.16 14.39
C ARG A 496 -6.23 -12.02 12.93
N GLY A 497 -5.02 -12.45 12.56
CA GLY A 497 -4.45 -12.26 11.23
C GLY A 497 -5.08 -13.14 10.15
N ASN A 498 -5.52 -14.35 10.51
CA ASN A 498 -6.18 -15.27 9.58
C ASN A 498 -7.44 -15.84 10.23
N LYS A 499 -8.54 -15.87 9.46
CA LYS A 499 -9.84 -16.37 9.93
C LYS A 499 -9.80 -17.86 10.32
N TRP A 500 -8.84 -18.63 9.80
CA TRP A 500 -8.70 -20.07 10.06
C TRP A 500 -7.79 -20.42 11.25
N HIS A 501 -6.93 -19.52 11.72
CA HIS A 501 -6.09 -19.80 12.88
C HIS A 501 -6.84 -20.11 14.19
N PRO A 502 -7.91 -19.38 14.57
CA PRO A 502 -8.67 -19.75 15.77
C PRO A 502 -9.31 -21.14 15.65
N TYR A 503 -9.70 -21.54 14.44
CA TYR A 503 -10.23 -22.87 14.17
C TYR A 503 -9.18 -23.97 14.38
N ASP A 504 -7.97 -23.79 13.84
CA ASP A 504 -6.87 -24.75 14.03
C ASP A 504 -6.48 -24.88 15.52
N VAL A 505 -6.51 -23.79 16.29
CA VAL A 505 -6.24 -23.82 17.74
C VAL A 505 -7.33 -24.60 18.50
N ALA A 506 -8.60 -24.39 18.17
CA ALA A 506 -9.70 -25.17 18.74
C ALA A 506 -9.56 -26.66 18.42
N LEU A 507 -9.13 -26.99 17.19
CA LEU A 507 -8.88 -28.36 16.75
C LEU A 507 -7.75 -29.02 17.55
N ILE A 508 -6.66 -28.29 17.85
CA ILE A 508 -5.54 -28.78 18.67
C ILE A 508 -6.00 -29.10 20.09
N PHE A 509 -6.81 -28.22 20.69
CA PHE A 509 -7.39 -28.48 22.01
C PHE A 509 -8.27 -29.75 21.99
N GLY A 510 -9.09 -29.92 20.95
CA GLY A 510 -9.86 -31.14 20.71
C GLY A 510 -8.98 -32.40 20.57
N CYS A 511 -7.86 -32.30 19.86
CA CYS A 511 -6.90 -33.41 19.72
C CYS A 511 -6.21 -33.74 21.04
N ALA A 512 -5.78 -32.73 21.79
CA ALA A 512 -5.11 -32.91 23.08
C ALA A 512 -6.05 -33.57 24.11
N THR A 513 -7.31 -33.12 24.16
CA THR A 513 -8.34 -33.74 25.00
C THR A 513 -8.67 -35.17 24.57
N ALA A 514 -8.74 -35.46 23.27
CA ALA A 514 -8.94 -36.82 22.76
C ALA A 514 -7.80 -37.77 23.18
N ILE A 515 -6.54 -37.32 23.05
CA ILE A 515 -5.35 -38.10 23.43
C ILE A 515 -5.30 -38.28 24.95
N ALA A 516 -5.54 -37.22 25.74
CA ALA A 516 -5.52 -37.27 27.20
C ALA A 516 -6.60 -38.22 27.76
N LEU A 517 -7.83 -38.15 27.25
CA LEU A 517 -8.91 -39.07 27.63
C LEU A 517 -8.62 -40.51 27.22
N ARG A 518 -7.83 -40.72 26.17
CA ARG A 518 -7.44 -42.07 25.74
C ARG A 518 -6.35 -42.68 26.63
N LEU A 519 -5.46 -41.85 27.20
CA LEU A 519 -4.46 -42.31 28.18
C LEU A 519 -5.09 -42.81 29.49
N GLY A 520 -6.32 -42.40 29.80
CA GLY A 520 -7.13 -42.94 30.91
C GLY A 520 -7.66 -44.38 30.70
N LEU A 521 -7.38 -44.99 29.54
CA LEU A 521 -7.53 -46.39 29.12
C LEU A 521 -8.91 -47.06 29.29
N GLU A 522 -9.44 -47.20 30.51
CA GLU A 522 -10.61 -48.05 30.79
C GLU A 522 -11.88 -47.27 31.12
N GLU A 523 -11.86 -46.32 32.07
CA GLU A 523 -13.09 -45.60 32.46
C GLU A 523 -13.52 -44.51 31.47
N THR A 524 -12.56 -43.94 30.75
CA THR A 524 -12.78 -42.77 29.89
C THR A 524 -12.97 -43.13 28.41
N PHE A 525 -12.99 -44.42 28.04
CA PHE A 525 -12.98 -44.87 26.65
C PHE A 525 -14.20 -44.39 25.84
N ILE A 526 -15.40 -44.43 26.42
CA ILE A 526 -16.64 -43.97 25.75
C ILE A 526 -16.56 -42.48 25.45
N TYR A 527 -16.05 -41.69 26.40
CA TYR A 527 -15.83 -40.25 26.24
C TYR A 527 -14.74 -39.97 25.21
N ALA A 528 -13.61 -40.69 25.25
CA ALA A 528 -12.54 -40.56 24.27
C ALA A 528 -13.04 -40.84 22.85
N LYS A 529 -13.80 -41.92 22.63
CA LYS A 529 -14.40 -42.26 21.33
C LYS A 529 -15.35 -41.17 20.84
N SER A 530 -16.16 -40.61 21.73
CA SER A 530 -17.07 -39.51 21.42
C SER A 530 -16.32 -38.25 20.99
N VAL A 531 -15.26 -37.89 21.73
CA VAL A 531 -14.39 -36.76 21.38
C VAL A 531 -13.66 -36.99 20.06
N TYR A 532 -13.13 -38.18 19.80
CA TYR A 532 -12.53 -38.53 18.50
C TYR A 532 -13.51 -38.38 17.33
N SER A 533 -14.78 -38.74 17.53
CA SER A 533 -15.84 -38.56 16.52
C SER A 533 -16.09 -37.08 16.20
N ILE A 534 -16.19 -36.25 17.24
CA ILE A 534 -16.34 -34.80 17.08
C ILE A 534 -15.11 -34.20 16.39
N VAL A 535 -13.91 -34.60 16.82
CA VAL A 535 -12.65 -34.16 16.20
C VAL A 535 -12.58 -34.55 14.73
N LEU A 536 -13.01 -35.75 14.35
CA LEU A 536 -13.11 -36.18 12.95
C LEU A 536 -14.01 -35.25 12.12
N VAL A 537 -15.18 -34.85 12.64
CA VAL A 537 -16.06 -33.89 11.96
C VAL A 537 -15.35 -32.57 11.71
N PHE A 538 -14.60 -32.05 12.70
CA PHE A 538 -13.81 -30.84 12.49
C PHE A 538 -12.66 -31.04 11.48
N PHE A 539 -12.02 -32.21 11.42
CA PHE A 539 -11.06 -32.47 10.33
C PHE A 539 -11.75 -32.48 8.96
N PHE A 540 -12.97 -33.00 8.81
CA PHE A 540 -13.72 -32.89 7.56
C PHE A 540 -14.07 -31.43 7.19
N LEU A 541 -14.54 -30.63 8.15
CA LEU A 541 -14.83 -29.21 7.91
C LEU A 541 -13.59 -28.41 7.49
N ARG A 542 -12.40 -28.84 7.91
CA ARG A 542 -11.13 -28.21 7.50
C ARG A 542 -10.85 -28.38 6.00
N LEU A 543 -11.48 -29.33 5.30
CA LEU A 543 -11.39 -29.45 3.83
C LEU A 543 -11.82 -28.17 3.10
N PHE A 544 -12.71 -27.37 3.69
CA PHE A 544 -13.13 -26.10 3.10
C PHE A 544 -11.96 -25.13 2.87
N GLN A 545 -10.92 -25.19 3.71
CA GLN A 545 -9.70 -24.40 3.52
C GLN A 545 -8.97 -24.78 2.22
N MET A 546 -8.99 -26.07 1.83
CA MET A 546 -8.38 -26.53 0.58
C MET A 546 -9.27 -26.21 -0.63
N TYR A 547 -10.59 -26.21 -0.46
CA TYR A 547 -11.52 -25.82 -1.51
C TYR A 547 -11.41 -24.34 -1.91
N ALA A 548 -10.93 -23.49 -1.00
CA ALA A 548 -10.69 -22.07 -1.25
C ALA A 548 -9.77 -21.80 -2.45
N VAL A 549 -8.81 -22.70 -2.73
CA VAL A 549 -7.84 -22.55 -3.83
C VAL A 549 -8.47 -22.83 -5.20
N ASN A 550 -9.54 -23.61 -5.25
CA ASN A 550 -10.17 -23.95 -6.53
C ASN A 550 -11.04 -22.77 -7.02
N ARG A 551 -10.78 -22.29 -8.23
CA ARG A 551 -11.50 -21.18 -8.88
C ARG A 551 -13.04 -21.32 -8.85
N LYS A 552 -13.58 -22.54 -8.91
CA LYS A 552 -15.04 -22.78 -8.91
C LYS A 552 -15.63 -22.99 -7.51
N LEU A 553 -14.89 -23.64 -6.61
CA LEU A 553 -15.39 -23.99 -5.27
C LEU A 553 -15.07 -22.94 -4.22
N GLY A 554 -14.01 -22.16 -4.41
CA GLY A 554 -13.56 -21.14 -3.46
C GLY A 554 -14.60 -20.06 -3.20
N PRO A 555 -15.12 -19.36 -4.23
CA PRO A 555 -16.19 -18.36 -4.04
C PRO A 555 -17.44 -18.96 -3.37
N LYS A 556 -17.81 -20.20 -3.73
CA LYS A 556 -18.95 -20.90 -3.13
C LYS A 556 -18.72 -21.21 -1.65
N SER A 557 -17.52 -21.64 -1.28
CA SER A 557 -17.17 -21.90 0.13
C SER A 557 -17.26 -20.61 0.95
N VAL A 558 -16.73 -19.50 0.43
CA VAL A 558 -16.85 -18.19 1.09
C VAL A 558 -18.32 -17.77 1.22
N MET A 559 -19.14 -17.98 0.18
CA MET A 559 -20.57 -17.70 0.22
C MET A 559 -21.30 -18.52 1.29
N ILE A 560 -21.02 -19.82 1.40
CA ILE A 560 -21.61 -20.69 2.44
C ILE A 560 -21.32 -20.15 3.84
N PHE A 561 -20.10 -19.71 4.13
CA PHE A 561 -19.77 -19.14 5.45
C PHE A 561 -20.53 -17.85 5.76
N HIS A 562 -20.72 -16.97 4.78
CA HIS A 562 -21.53 -15.76 4.99
C HIS A 562 -23.00 -16.13 5.25
N MET A 563 -23.54 -17.07 4.49
CA MET A 563 -24.92 -17.56 4.65
C MET A 563 -25.13 -18.25 6.00
N LEU A 564 -24.13 -18.95 6.55
CA LEU A 564 -24.22 -19.58 7.87
C LEU A 564 -24.33 -18.56 9.01
N VAL A 565 -23.69 -17.39 8.87
CA VAL A 565 -23.80 -16.30 9.86
C VAL A 565 -25.21 -15.73 9.85
N GLU A 566 -25.78 -15.48 8.67
CA GLU A 566 -27.16 -15.01 8.53
C GLU A 566 -28.18 -16.05 9.03
N LEU A 567 -27.95 -17.33 8.71
CA LEU A 567 -28.76 -18.44 9.21
C LEU A 567 -28.74 -18.52 10.74
N ALA A 568 -27.59 -18.29 11.39
CA ALA A 568 -27.50 -18.30 12.84
C ALA A 568 -28.36 -17.21 13.49
N VAL A 569 -28.40 -16.01 12.89
CA VAL A 569 -29.30 -14.92 13.34
C VAL A 569 -30.76 -15.33 13.17
N PHE A 570 -31.10 -15.94 12.02
CA PHE A 570 -32.45 -16.45 11.78
C PHE A 570 -32.87 -17.54 12.80
N LEU A 571 -31.98 -18.49 13.11
CA LEU A 571 -32.22 -19.52 14.11
C LEU A 571 -32.45 -18.94 15.51
N LEU A 572 -31.79 -17.85 15.87
CA LEU A 572 -32.03 -17.14 17.13
C LEU A 572 -33.45 -16.57 17.17
N ILE A 573 -33.90 -15.94 16.09
CA ILE A 573 -35.29 -15.44 15.98
C ILE A 573 -36.28 -16.59 16.06
N LEU A 574 -36.03 -17.72 15.38
CA LEU A 574 -36.88 -18.90 15.44
C LEU A 574 -37.00 -19.46 16.87
N LEU A 575 -35.90 -19.45 17.63
CA LEU A 575 -35.86 -19.93 19.00
C LEU A 575 -36.78 -19.13 19.94
N ILE A 576 -36.97 -17.83 19.67
CA ILE A 576 -37.92 -16.96 20.41
C ILE A 576 -39.36 -17.47 20.27
N PHE A 577 -39.73 -18.11 19.16
CA PHE A 577 -41.06 -18.69 18.99
C PHE A 577 -41.14 -20.15 19.45
N LEU A 578 -40.08 -20.92 19.18
CA LEU A 578 -40.05 -22.36 19.45
C LEU A 578 -39.98 -22.67 20.95
N VAL A 579 -39.23 -21.87 21.72
CA VAL A 579 -39.09 -22.09 23.16
C VAL A 579 -40.40 -21.84 23.92
N PRO A 580 -41.10 -20.69 23.77
CA PRO A 580 -42.39 -20.49 24.43
C PRO A 580 -43.45 -21.49 23.98
N TYR A 581 -43.47 -21.86 22.69
CA TYR A 581 -44.36 -22.91 22.20
C TYR A 581 -44.08 -24.26 22.88
N GLY A 582 -42.81 -24.66 22.96
CA GLY A 582 -42.40 -25.88 23.64
C GLY A 582 -42.76 -25.88 25.12
N ILE A 583 -42.51 -24.77 25.82
CA ILE A 583 -42.85 -24.61 27.24
C ILE A 583 -44.37 -24.66 27.45
N SER A 584 -45.14 -23.93 26.64
CA SER A 584 -46.61 -23.90 26.74
C SER A 584 -47.20 -25.28 26.44
N THR A 585 -46.69 -25.97 25.43
CA THR A 585 -47.13 -27.32 25.06
C THR A 585 -46.82 -28.31 26.19
N GLN A 586 -45.61 -28.27 26.75
CA GLN A 586 -45.23 -29.11 27.87
C GLN A 586 -46.08 -28.84 29.12
N ALA A 587 -46.36 -27.57 29.44
CA ALA A 587 -47.19 -27.19 30.58
C ALA A 587 -48.66 -27.64 30.45
N VAL A 588 -49.19 -27.67 29.22
CA VAL A 588 -50.56 -28.16 28.95
C VAL A 588 -50.60 -29.69 28.98
N LEU A 589 -49.60 -30.37 28.42
CA LEU A 589 -49.52 -31.84 28.39
C LEU A 589 -49.23 -32.47 29.76
N PHE A 590 -48.43 -31.79 30.58
CA PHE A 590 -48.06 -32.26 31.92
C PHE A 590 -48.40 -31.17 32.96
N PRO A 591 -49.65 -31.15 33.46
CA PRO A 591 -50.14 -30.12 34.39
C PRO A 591 -49.64 -30.27 35.83
N TYR A 592 -48.67 -31.16 36.10
CA TYR A 592 -48.14 -31.47 37.43
C TYR A 592 -46.66 -31.09 37.55
#